data_AF-A0A7S2WL68-F1
#
_entry.id   AF-A0A7S2WL68-F1
#
_cell.length_a   1.000
_cell.length_b   1.000
_cell.length_c   1.000
_cell.angle_alpha   90.00
_cell.angle_beta   90.00
_cell.angle_gamma   90.00
#
_symmetry.space_group_name_H-M   'P 1'
#
loop_
_entity.id
_entity.type
_entity.pdbx_description
1 polymer ?
#
loop_
_entity_poly.entity_id
_entity_poly.type
_entity_poly.pdbx_seq_one_letter_code
_entity_poly.pdbx_strand_id
1 'polypeptide(L)'
;TLTEGELLLTTHGLYFHPTGEEINVMTKEKLIRSDDNEASEQKDQRWRLSRLTEVHGRRYMLRAHALELFFADTFELFLNFNGGTKERDRFYNKLRNNCKVRYIF
;
A
#
# COMPACT_ATOMS: atom_id res chain seq x y z
N THR A 1 -10.63 -3.52 5.26
CA THR A 1 -11.41 -2.96 4.14
C THR A 1 -10.46 -2.67 3.00
N LEU A 2 -10.88 -2.84 1.75
CA LEU A 2 -10.06 -2.48 0.59
C LEU A 2 -10.16 -0.97 0.38
N THR A 3 -9.03 -0.28 0.33
CA THR A 3 -8.97 1.18 0.20
C THR A 3 -8.13 1.53 -1.01
N GLU A 4 -8.68 2.37 -1.89
CA GLU A 4 -7.94 2.93 -3.02
C GLU A 4 -7.11 4.12 -2.56
N GLY A 5 -5.91 4.27 -3.13
CA GLY A 5 -4.98 5.30 -2.72
C GLY A 5 -3.70 5.31 -3.54
N GLU A 6 -2.87 6.31 -3.26
CA GLU A 6 -1.55 6.46 -3.83
C GLU A 6 -0.51 5.81 -2.90
N LEU A 7 0.40 5.04 -3.49
CA LEU A 7 1.50 4.41 -2.77
C LEU A 7 2.82 5.04 -3.16
N LEU A 8 3.48 5.69 -2.21
CA LEU A 8 4.80 6.29 -2.37
C LEU A 8 5.88 5.35 -1.81
N LEU A 9 6.83 5.00 -2.65
CA LEU A 9 8.05 4.28 -2.26
C LEU A 9 9.23 5.24 -2.20
N THR A 10 9.85 5.34 -1.03
CA THR A 10 11.10 6.08 -0.79
C THR A 10 12.25 5.13 -0.51
N THR A 11 13.45 5.66 -0.27
CA THR A 11 14.61 4.85 0.18
C THR A 11 14.46 4.30 1.59
N HIS A 12 13.57 4.86 2.42
CA HIS A 12 13.44 4.51 3.84
C HIS A 12 12.14 3.77 4.17
N GLY A 13 11.09 3.95 3.38
CA GLY A 13 9.74 3.53 3.72
C GLY A 13 8.76 3.55 2.55
N LEU A 14 7.66 2.85 2.76
CA LEU A 14 6.41 2.96 2.01
C LEU A 14 5.45 3.86 2.75
N TYR A 15 4.72 4.68 2.01
CA TYR A 15 3.66 5.56 2.52
C TYR A 15 2.43 5.38 1.64
N PHE A 16 1.28 5.16 2.26
CA PHE A 16 0.01 5.02 1.57
C PHE A 16 -0.92 6.17 1.93
N HIS A 17 -1.37 6.87 0.90
CA HIS A 17 -2.32 7.97 1.00
C HIS A 17 -3.66 7.53 0.40
N PRO A 18 -4.70 7.25 1.21
CA PRO A 18 -6.02 6.90 0.72
C PRO A 18 -6.63 8.02 -0.14
N THR A 19 -7.05 7.71 -1.36
CA THR A 19 -7.74 8.65 -2.27
C THR A 19 -9.26 8.47 -2.24
N GLY A 20 -9.75 7.45 -1.53
CA GLY A 20 -11.18 7.18 -1.39
C GLY A 20 -11.92 8.32 -0.70
N GLU A 21 -12.80 9.00 -1.43
CA GLU A 21 -13.85 9.82 -0.86
C GLU A 21 -14.85 8.88 -0.15
N GLU A 22 -15.00 9.01 1.17
CA GLU A 22 -16.10 8.35 1.86
C GLU A 22 -17.40 9.05 1.46
N ILE A 23 -18.14 8.46 0.52
CA ILE A 23 -19.46 8.95 0.13
C ILE A 23 -20.47 8.31 1.09
N ASN A 24 -21.23 9.13 1.81
CA ASN A 24 -22.34 8.62 2.60
C ASN A 24 -23.42 8.09 1.65
N VAL A 25 -23.63 6.76 1.65
CA VAL A 25 -24.55 6.08 0.72
C VAL A 25 -26.01 6.56 0.88
N MET A 26 -26.37 7.05 2.07
CA MET A 26 -27.72 7.53 2.37
C MET A 26 -27.95 8.97 1.90
N THR A 27 -26.96 9.85 2.06
CA THR A 27 -27.12 11.28 1.73
C THR A 27 -26.49 11.67 0.40
N LYS A 28 -25.69 10.78 -0.22
CA LYS A 28 -24.84 11.06 -1.40
C LYS A 28 -23.91 12.26 -1.21
N GLU A 29 -23.72 12.71 0.03
CA GLU A 29 -22.82 13.80 0.36
C GLU A 29 -21.40 13.26 0.51
N LYS A 30 -20.46 14.02 -0.03
CA LYS A 30 -19.04 13.78 0.14
C LYS A 30 -18.68 14.09 1.59
N LEU A 31 -18.22 13.08 2.35
CA LEU A 31 -17.63 13.33 3.66
C LEU A 31 -16.27 14.00 3.43
N ILE A 32 -16.27 15.34 3.40
CA ILE A 32 -15.04 16.11 3.51
C ILE A 32 -14.53 15.85 4.92
N ARG A 33 -13.43 15.10 5.03
CA ARG A 33 -12.71 14.94 6.29
C ARG A 33 -12.18 16.33 6.67
N SER A 34 -12.92 17.06 7.49
CA SER A 34 -12.48 18.32 8.07
C SER A 34 -11.21 18.08 8.86
N ASP A 35 -10.16 18.76 8.44
CA ASP A 35 -8.84 18.76 9.04
C ASP A 35 -8.87 19.68 10.26
N ASP A 36 -9.35 19.15 11.39
CA ASP A 36 -9.19 19.80 12.69
C ASP A 36 -8.26 18.93 13.54
N ASN A 37 -7.03 19.42 13.64
CA ASN A 37 -6.00 19.22 14.67
C ASN A 37 -6.26 18.11 15.71
N GLU A 38 -5.37 17.11 15.71
CA GLU A 38 -5.11 16.03 16.71
C GLU A 38 -5.25 14.58 16.18
N ALA A 39 -5.75 14.37 14.96
CA ALA A 39 -5.86 13.03 14.34
C ALA A 39 -4.92 12.79 13.12
N SER A 40 -3.90 13.62 12.95
CA SER A 40 -2.97 13.57 11.80
C SER A 40 -2.02 12.36 11.80
N GLU A 41 -1.97 11.58 12.88
CA GLU A 41 -1.20 10.32 12.94
C GLU A 41 -1.96 9.11 12.39
N GLN A 42 -3.26 9.20 12.13
CA GLN A 42 -4.08 8.04 11.72
C GLN A 42 -4.31 7.87 10.20
N LYS A 43 -3.86 8.80 9.34
CA LYS A 43 -4.24 8.77 7.92
C LYS A 43 -3.17 8.37 6.92
N ASP A 44 -1.89 8.59 7.20
CA ASP A 44 -0.81 8.14 6.34
C ASP A 44 -0.21 6.85 6.91
N GLN A 45 -0.61 5.71 6.33
CA GLN A 45 -0.04 4.44 6.74
C GLN A 45 1.41 4.36 6.24
N ARG A 46 2.34 4.09 7.15
CA ARG A 46 3.77 4.03 6.87
C ARG A 46 4.34 2.68 7.25
N TRP A 47 5.14 2.11 6.35
CA TRP A 47 5.93 0.91 6.62
C TRP A 47 7.41 1.17 6.39
N ARG A 48 8.25 0.80 7.36
CA ARG A 48 9.70 0.97 7.26
C ARG A 48 10.32 -0.16 6.45
N LEU A 49 11.10 0.18 5.43
CA LEU A 49 11.75 -0.82 4.57
C LEU A 49 12.77 -1.66 5.33
N SER A 50 13.39 -1.11 6.38
CA SER A 50 14.32 -1.84 7.27
C SER A 50 13.65 -2.96 8.07
N ARG A 51 12.32 -3.08 8.01
CA ARG A 51 11.53 -4.11 8.69
C ARG A 51 10.92 -5.11 7.71
N LEU A 52 11.04 -4.88 6.40
CA LEU A 52 10.53 -5.77 5.37
C LEU A 52 11.31 -7.09 5.39
N THR A 53 10.62 -8.20 5.64
CA THR A 53 11.22 -9.54 5.75
C THR A 53 11.01 -10.37 4.50
N GLU A 54 9.82 -10.27 3.90
CA GLU A 54 9.44 -11.06 2.73
C GLU A 54 8.54 -10.27 1.78
N VAL A 55 8.62 -10.60 0.49
CA VAL A 55 7.75 -10.05 -0.55
C VAL A 55 7.31 -11.20 -1.45
N HIS A 56 6.01 -11.39 -1.58
CA HIS A 56 5.41 -12.48 -2.34
C HIS A 56 4.55 -11.97 -3.49
N GLY A 57 4.67 -12.61 -4.65
CA GLY A 57 3.76 -12.38 -5.77
C GLY A 57 2.40 -13.00 -5.49
N ARG A 58 1.32 -12.22 -5.62
CA ARG A 58 -0.06 -12.69 -5.38
C ARG A 58 -0.98 -12.46 -6.58
N ARG A 59 -2.12 -13.15 -6.52
CA ARG A 59 -3.24 -12.94 -7.44
C ARG A 59 -4.35 -12.18 -6.73
N TYR A 60 -4.93 -11.20 -7.40
CA TYR A 60 -6.17 -10.55 -7.00
C TYR A 60 -7.19 -10.74 -8.13
N MET A 61 -8.37 -11.28 -7.79
CA MET A 61 -9.38 -11.64 -8.80
C MET A 61 -8.81 -12.46 -9.96
N LEU A 62 -8.02 -13.49 -9.63
CA LEU A 62 -7.31 -14.39 -10.57
C LEU A 62 -6.25 -13.72 -11.47
N ARG A 63 -5.99 -12.42 -11.31
CA ARG A 63 -4.94 -11.70 -12.06
C ARG A 63 -3.70 -11.55 -11.20
N ALA A 64 -2.52 -11.80 -11.76
CA ALA A 64 -1.23 -11.73 -11.05
C ALA A 64 -0.76 -10.27 -10.82
N HIS A 65 -1.67 -9.38 -10.42
CA HIS A 65 -1.42 -7.95 -10.29
C HIS A 65 -1.18 -7.52 -8.84
N ALA A 66 -1.00 -8.47 -7.91
CA ALA A 66 -0.88 -8.16 -6.50
C ALA A 66 0.49 -8.55 -5.94
N LEU A 67 0.88 -7.86 -4.87
CA LEU A 67 2.01 -8.21 -4.02
C LEU A 67 1.55 -8.28 -2.57
N GLU A 68 2.16 -9.15 -1.79
CA GLU A 68 1.98 -9.21 -0.35
C GLU A 68 3.34 -9.04 0.33
N LEU A 69 3.42 -8.04 1.21
CA LEU A 69 4.65 -7.65 1.89
C LEU A 69 4.52 -7.99 3.37
N PHE A 70 5.52 -8.65 3.92
CA PHE A 70 5.55 -9.02 5.33
C PHE A 70 6.64 -8.21 6.04
N PHE A 71 6.29 -7.68 7.21
CA PHE A 71 7.19 -6.88 8.03
C PHE A 71 7.40 -7.57 9.38
N ALA A 72 8.57 -7.35 9.99
CA ALA A 72 8.91 -7.97 11.26
C ALA A 72 8.08 -7.46 12.45
N ASP A 73 7.54 -6.24 12.34
CA ASP A 73 6.89 -5.49 13.41
C ASP A 73 5.42 -5.16 13.16
N THR A 74 4.89 -5.45 11.97
CA THR A 74 3.51 -5.13 11.61
C THR A 74 2.85 -6.27 10.84
N PHE A 75 1.51 -6.21 10.77
CA PHE A 75 0.71 -7.03 9.87
C PHE A 75 1.14 -6.87 8.41
N GLU A 76 0.81 -7.88 7.63
CA GLU A 76 1.03 -7.96 6.19
C GLU A 76 0.36 -6.81 5.43
N LEU A 77 1.04 -6.32 4.39
CA LEU A 77 0.52 -5.30 3.48
C LEU A 77 0.21 -5.97 2.14
N PHE A 78 -1.08 -6.05 1.82
CA PHE A 78 -1.56 -6.56 0.54
C PHE A 78 -1.83 -5.43 -0.44
N LEU A 79 -1.09 -5.41 -1.55
CA LEU A 79 -1.15 -4.37 -2.58
C LEU A 79 -1.70 -4.94 -3.89
N ASN A 80 -2.70 -4.29 -4.47
CA ASN A 80 -3.18 -4.57 -5.82
C ASN A 80 -2.85 -3.41 -6.76
N PHE A 81 -2.23 -3.70 -7.91
CA PHE A 81 -1.80 -2.70 -8.88
C PHE A 81 -2.80 -2.60 -10.04
N ASN A 82 -3.47 -1.45 -10.16
CA ASN A 82 -4.50 -1.21 -11.19
C ASN A 82 -3.90 -1.17 -12.61
N GLY A 83 -2.65 -0.73 -12.78
CA GLY A 83 -1.89 -0.78 -14.03
C GLY A 83 -1.38 -2.19 -14.40
N GLY A 84 -1.74 -3.20 -13.61
CA GLY A 84 -1.50 -4.61 -13.87
C GLY A 84 -0.06 -5.07 -13.66
N THR A 85 0.29 -6.22 -14.25
CA THR A 85 1.58 -6.89 -14.01
C THR A 85 2.79 -5.98 -14.28
N LYS A 86 2.72 -5.11 -15.31
CA LYS A 86 3.82 -4.18 -15.64
C LYS A 86 4.08 -3.15 -14.55
N GLU A 87 3.03 -2.61 -13.93
CA GLU A 87 3.16 -1.66 -12.82
C GLU A 87 3.68 -2.37 -11.56
N ARG A 88 3.10 -3.53 -11.24
CA ARG A 88 3.56 -4.42 -10.18
C ARG A 88 5.06 -4.72 -10.29
N ASP A 89 5.52 -5.12 -11.47
CA ASP A 89 6.93 -5.47 -11.71
C ASP A 89 7.86 -4.27 -11.58
N ARG A 90 7.42 -3.09 -12.07
CA ARG A 90 8.17 -1.85 -11.91
C ARG A 90 8.31 -1.49 -10.44
N PHE A 91 7.24 -1.60 -9.66
CA PHE A 91 7.27 -1.35 -8.23
C PHE A 91 8.19 -2.36 -7.52
N TYR A 92 8.03 -3.66 -7.81
CA TYR A 92 8.85 -4.72 -7.23
C TYR A 92 10.34 -4.52 -7.51
N ASN A 93 10.72 -4.16 -8.74
CA ASN A 93 12.10 -3.87 -9.10
C ASN A 93 12.67 -2.67 -8.33
N LYS A 94 11.87 -1.60 -8.16
CA LYS A 94 12.27 -0.45 -7.32
C LYS A 94 12.42 -0.85 -5.85
N LEU A 95 11.50 -1.65 -5.33
CA LEU A 95 11.53 -2.13 -3.94
C LEU A 95 12.81 -2.95 -3.69
N ARG A 96 13.15 -3.85 -4.62
CA ARG A 96 14.36 -4.67 -4.58
C ARG A 96 15.66 -3.88 -4.62
N ASN A 97 15.69 -2.79 -5.38
CA ASN A 97 16.87 -1.93 -5.43
C ASN A 97 17.05 -1.13 -4.13
N ASN A 98 15.98 -0.89 -3.37
CA ASN A 98 16.02 -0.14 -2.12
C ASN A 98 16.17 -1.03 -0.87
N CYS A 99 16.00 -2.37 -0.99
CA CYS A 99 16.02 -3.29 0.15
C CYS A 99 16.72 -4.60 -0.17
N LYS A 100 17.62 -5.07 0.72
CA LYS A 100 18.20 -6.42 0.65
C LYS A 100 17.30 -7.44 1.36
N VAL A 101 16.12 -7.69 0.81
CA VAL A 101 15.16 -8.67 1.36
C VAL A 101 15.40 -10.04 0.74
N ARG A 102 15.17 -11.13 1.48
CA ARG A 102 15.16 -12.48 0.90
C ARG A 102 13.89 -12.65 0.08
N TYR A 103 14.06 -12.97 -1.21
CA TYR A 103 12.96 -13.27 -2.12
C TYR A 103 12.84 -14.79 -2.28
N ILE A 104 11.65 -15.33 -2.07
CA ILE A 104 11.33 -16.74 -2.34
C ILE A 104 10.29 -16.73 -3.47
N PHE A 105 10.60 -17.42 -4.57
CA PHE A 105 9.76 -17.55 -5.76
C PHE A 105 9.01 -18.88 -5.77
#